data_AF-A0ABD0MME8-F1
#
_entry.id   AF-A0ABD0MME8-F1
#
_cell.length_a   1.000
_cell.length_b   1.000
_cell.length_c   1.000
_cell.angle_alpha   90.00
_cell.angle_beta   90.00
_cell.angle_gamma   90.00
#
_symmetry.space_group_name_H-M   'P 1'
#
loop_
_entity.id
_entity.type
_entity.pdbx_description
1 polymer ?
#
loop_
_entity_poly.entity_id
_entity_poly.type
_entity_poly.pdbx_seq_one_letter_code
_entity_poly.pdbx_strand_id
1 'polypeptide(L)'
;MFSRGRDKWEALCTIYKAGTYVSVANKGCGDLETHIVTAKHRDAVRGGEGSSKLTDFFVQPGKTEDAAHAAVGAFAFHTVKHHHSYRLMDCTSALLKRTFTDSANVKKFSSACTKTEAIVNGVLAPHSVDTTLEALQDIPYTVKNNL
;
A
#
# COMPACT_ATOMS: atom_id res chain seq x y z
N MET A 1 25.51 16.94 -1.90
CA MET A 1 25.22 16.98 -0.45
C MET A 1 25.31 18.39 0.12
N PHE A 2 26.30 19.17 -0.30
CA PHE A 2 26.34 20.60 0.00
C PHE A 2 26.19 21.44 -1.28
N SER A 3 25.52 22.58 -1.17
CA SER A 3 25.38 23.60 -2.21
C SER A 3 25.82 24.97 -1.67
N ARG A 4 25.92 25.98 -2.54
CA ARG A 4 26.31 27.34 -2.15
C ARG A 4 25.38 27.86 -1.04
N GLY A 5 25.95 28.35 0.06
CA GLY A 5 25.21 28.98 1.15
C GLY A 5 24.76 30.40 0.79
N ARG A 6 24.22 31.11 1.79
CA ARG A 6 23.70 32.49 1.59
C ARG A 6 24.82 33.48 1.29
N ASP A 7 25.99 33.23 1.85
CA ASP A 7 27.19 34.03 1.66
C ASP A 7 28.40 33.15 1.33
N LYS A 8 29.55 33.80 1.11
CA LYS A 8 30.79 33.16 0.70
C LYS A 8 31.43 32.27 1.78
N TRP A 9 30.98 32.36 3.03
CA TRP A 9 31.48 31.62 4.18
C TRP A 9 30.45 30.63 4.73
N GLU A 10 29.39 30.33 3.98
CA GLU A 10 28.40 29.33 4.34
C GLU A 10 28.23 28.29 3.21
N ALA A 11 27.98 27.04 3.63
CA ALA A 11 27.55 25.94 2.77
C ALA A 11 26.16 25.47 3.19
N LEU A 12 25.26 25.25 2.23
CA LEU A 12 23.92 24.72 2.47
C LEU A 12 23.95 23.18 2.42
N CYS A 13 23.50 22.51 3.46
CA CYS A 13 23.30 21.06 3.47
C CYS A 13 21.93 20.70 2.88
N THR A 14 21.93 19.97 1.76
CA THR A 14 20.71 19.61 1.01
C THR A 14 19.97 18.40 1.58
N ILE A 15 20.52 17.74 2.60
CA ILE A 15 19.93 16.54 3.22
C ILE A 15 18.90 16.91 4.30
N TYR A 16 19.05 18.07 4.92
CA TYR A 16 18.08 18.53 5.92
C TYR A 16 16.80 19.03 5.24
N LYS A 17 15.64 18.58 5.74
CA LYS A 17 14.32 19.02 5.27
C LYS A 17 14.10 20.55 5.33
N ALA A 18 14.90 21.27 6.12
CA ALA A 18 14.82 22.73 6.28
C ALA A 18 16.01 23.50 5.65
N GLY A 19 16.95 22.82 4.98
CA GLY A 19 18.13 23.48 4.42
C GLY A 19 19.02 24.12 5.49
N THR A 20 19.86 23.31 6.15
CA THR A 20 20.75 23.80 7.21
C THR A 20 21.99 24.45 6.61
N TYR A 21 22.30 25.68 7.02
CA TYR A 21 23.56 26.35 6.65
C TYR A 21 24.67 25.98 7.64
N VAL A 22 25.85 25.67 7.10
CA VAL A 22 27.06 25.31 7.83
C VAL A 22 28.10 26.37 7.54
N SER A 23 28.62 27.02 8.59
CA SER A 23 29.72 27.97 8.44
C SER A 23 30.99 27.24 8.03
N VAL A 24 31.73 27.82 7.07
CA VAL A 24 33.04 27.36 6.60
C VAL A 24 34.14 28.38 6.87
N ALA A 25 33.84 29.40 7.67
CA ALA A 25 34.72 30.53 7.92
C ALA A 25 36.00 30.16 8.68
N ASN A 26 35.97 29.10 9.50
CA ASN A 26 37.07 28.77 10.40
C ASN A 26 38.00 27.70 9.83
N LYS A 27 37.45 26.56 9.36
CA LYS A 27 38.23 25.41 8.90
C LYS A 27 37.86 24.96 7.50
N GLY A 28 37.05 25.74 6.78
CA GLY A 28 36.68 25.44 5.40
C GLY A 28 36.02 24.06 5.31
N CYS A 29 36.67 23.15 4.58
CA CYS A 29 36.23 21.76 4.40
C CYS A 29 36.13 20.97 5.73
N GLY A 30 36.97 21.27 6.72
CA GLY A 30 36.91 20.59 8.03
C GLY A 30 35.60 20.85 8.79
N ASP A 31 34.97 22.01 8.57
CA ASP A 31 33.67 22.33 9.16
C ASP A 31 32.54 21.50 8.49
N LEU A 32 32.71 21.13 7.22
CA LEU A 32 31.80 20.21 6.52
C LEU A 32 31.96 18.79 7.06
N GLU A 33 33.18 18.27 7.16
CA GLU A 33 33.43 16.91 7.66
C GLU A 33 32.86 16.72 9.08
N THR A 34 33.08 17.70 9.95
CA THR A 34 32.50 17.69 11.30
C THR A 34 30.97 17.77 11.30
N HIS A 35 30.36 18.47 10.35
CA HIS A 35 28.91 18.47 10.18
C HIS A 35 28.35 17.09 9.82
N ILE A 36 28.97 16.36 8.89
CA ILE A 36 28.48 15.05 8.39
C ILE A 36 28.38 14.02 9.52
N VAL A 37 29.33 14.05 10.46
CA VAL A 37 29.36 13.11 11.59
C VAL A 37 28.37 13.44 12.71
N THR A 38 27.74 14.63 12.68
CA THR A 38 26.77 15.00 13.71
C THR A 38 25.56 14.08 13.70
N ALA A 39 25.01 13.79 14.89
CA ALA A 39 23.79 12.98 15.05
C ALA A 39 22.64 13.53 14.20
N LYS A 40 22.55 14.86 14.17
CA LYS A 40 21.53 15.62 13.46
C LYS A 40 21.58 15.36 11.95
N HIS A 41 22.77 15.20 11.35
CA HIS A 41 22.94 14.87 9.94
C HIS A 41 22.61 13.40 9.67
N ARG A 42 23.12 12.50 10.52
CA ARG A 42 22.86 11.05 10.44
C ARG A 42 21.37 10.71 10.54
N ASP A 43 20.65 11.38 11.43
CA ASP A 43 19.20 11.19 11.59
C ASP A 43 18.43 11.66 10.34
N ALA A 44 18.90 12.73 9.68
CA ALA A 44 18.32 13.20 8.43
C ALA A 44 18.57 12.24 7.27
N VAL A 45 19.78 11.68 7.15
CA VAL A 45 20.10 10.62 6.17
C VAL A 45 19.21 9.40 6.40
N ARG A 46 19.15 8.89 7.64
CA ARG A 46 18.31 7.74 8.01
C ARG A 46 16.82 7.97 7.75
N GLY A 47 16.34 9.19 8.00
CA GLY A 47 14.95 9.57 7.71
C GLY A 47 14.60 9.61 6.22
N GLY A 48 15.60 9.81 5.34
CA GLY A 48 15.43 9.76 3.88
C GLY A 48 15.47 8.32 3.32
N GLU A 49 16.30 7.46 3.90
CA GLU A 49 16.46 6.07 3.45
C GLU A 49 15.37 5.12 3.97
N GLY A 50 14.73 5.45 5.10
CA GLY A 50 13.70 4.61 5.72
C GLY A 50 12.28 4.77 5.17
N SER A 51 12.06 5.66 4.19
CA SER A 51 10.71 5.94 3.66
C SER A 51 10.53 5.31 2.29
N SER A 52 9.60 4.36 2.17
CA SER A 52 9.11 3.88 0.87
C SER A 52 8.61 5.05 0.03
N LYS A 53 8.79 4.98 -1.29
CA LYS A 53 8.25 5.98 -2.20
C LYS A 53 6.75 5.78 -2.31
N LEU A 54 5.97 6.86 -2.42
CA LEU A 54 4.51 6.75 -2.61
C LEU A 54 4.14 5.88 -3.81
N THR A 55 4.95 5.94 -4.87
CA THR A 55 4.81 5.13 -6.10
C THR A 55 4.92 3.63 -5.85
N ASP A 56 5.58 3.20 -4.78
CA ASP A 56 5.73 1.77 -4.45
C ASP A 56 4.40 1.14 -4.01
N PHE A 57 3.41 1.96 -3.63
CA PHE A 57 2.08 1.51 -3.21
C PHE A 57 1.05 1.51 -4.34
N PHE A 58 1.35 2.16 -5.48
CA PHE A 58 0.47 2.13 -6.64
C PHE A 58 0.61 0.80 -7.38
N VAL A 59 -0.51 0.14 -7.63
CA VAL A 59 -0.57 -1.05 -8.48
C VAL A 59 -0.19 -0.65 -9.90
N GLN A 60 0.92 -1.19 -10.41
CA GLN A 60 1.33 -0.96 -11.79
C GLN A 60 0.44 -1.79 -12.73
N PRO A 61 -0.22 -1.17 -13.73
CA PRO A 61 -1.00 -1.92 -14.70
C PRO A 61 -0.09 -2.90 -15.45
N GLY A 62 -0.46 -4.18 -15.49
CA GLY A 62 0.27 -5.25 -16.18
C GLY A 62 1.17 -6.13 -15.30
N LYS A 63 1.34 -5.85 -14.00
CA LYS A 63 1.93 -6.82 -13.06
C LYS A 63 0.83 -7.72 -12.50
N THR A 64 0.79 -8.95 -13.00
CA THR A 64 -0.19 -10.00 -12.70
C THR A 64 -0.04 -10.51 -11.26
N GLU A 65 -0.52 -9.73 -10.30
CA GLU A 65 -0.84 -10.21 -8.94
C GLU A 65 -2.18 -10.99 -8.93
N ASP A 66 -2.66 -11.42 -10.10
CA ASP A 66 -4.03 -11.83 -10.35
C ASP A 66 -4.43 -13.06 -9.53
N ALA A 67 -3.56 -14.07 -9.42
CA ALA A 67 -3.87 -15.30 -8.70
C ALA A 67 -4.13 -15.08 -7.19
N ALA A 68 -3.38 -14.18 -6.54
CA ALA A 68 -3.59 -13.89 -5.12
C ALA A 68 -4.87 -13.07 -4.91
N HIS A 69 -5.17 -12.13 -5.81
CA HIS A 69 -6.41 -11.34 -5.76
C HIS A 69 -7.64 -12.20 -6.06
N ALA A 70 -7.58 -13.06 -7.07
CA ALA A 70 -8.60 -14.04 -7.38
C ALA A 70 -8.87 -14.98 -6.19
N ALA A 71 -7.82 -15.45 -5.51
CA ALA A 71 -7.97 -16.25 -4.30
C ALA A 71 -8.69 -15.47 -3.18
N VAL A 72 -8.34 -14.19 -2.96
CA VAL A 72 -9.05 -13.36 -1.97
C VAL A 72 -10.53 -13.20 -2.34
N GLY A 73 -10.84 -12.95 -3.62
CA GLY A 73 -12.22 -12.87 -4.10
C GLY A 73 -13.00 -14.17 -3.90
N ALA A 74 -12.38 -15.32 -4.21
CA ALA A 74 -12.97 -16.63 -4.00
C ALA A 74 -13.27 -16.91 -2.52
N PHE A 75 -12.37 -16.54 -1.61
CA PHE A 75 -12.59 -16.67 -0.18
C PHE A 75 -13.66 -15.71 0.35
N ALA A 76 -13.76 -14.50 -0.19
CA ALA A 76 -14.82 -13.56 0.15
C ALA A 76 -16.19 -14.12 -0.27
N PHE A 77 -16.29 -14.65 -1.49
CA PHE A 77 -17.49 -15.34 -1.95
C PHE A 77 -17.83 -16.57 -1.10
N HIS A 78 -16.84 -17.42 -0.80
CA HIS A 78 -17.03 -18.59 0.05
C HIS A 78 -17.57 -18.21 1.43
N THR A 79 -17.07 -17.10 2.00
CA THR A 79 -17.51 -16.58 3.30
C THR A 79 -19.00 -16.26 3.28
N VAL A 80 -19.49 -15.54 2.27
CA VAL A 80 -20.92 -15.21 2.14
C VAL A 80 -21.75 -16.46 1.81
N LYS A 81 -21.29 -17.27 0.86
CA LYS A 81 -21.98 -18.49 0.40
C LYS A 81 -22.29 -19.45 1.56
N HIS A 82 -21.35 -19.57 2.50
CA HIS A 82 -21.49 -20.45 3.67
C HIS A 82 -21.88 -19.71 4.96
N HIS A 83 -22.32 -18.45 4.85
CA HIS A 83 -22.74 -17.61 5.99
C HIS A 83 -21.70 -17.54 7.12
N HIS A 84 -20.42 -17.57 6.76
CA HIS A 84 -19.34 -17.38 7.71
C HIS A 84 -19.23 -15.91 8.12
N SER A 85 -18.82 -15.68 9.36
CA SER A 85 -18.46 -14.33 9.80
C SER A 85 -17.25 -13.83 9.02
N TYR A 86 -17.24 -12.55 8.62
CA TYR A 86 -16.06 -11.92 8.04
C TYR A 86 -14.82 -11.99 8.94
N ARG A 87 -15.00 -12.18 10.25
CA ARG A 87 -13.90 -12.39 11.21
C ARG A 87 -13.12 -13.68 10.96
N LEU A 88 -13.69 -14.66 10.24
CA LEU A 88 -12.94 -15.84 9.79
C LEU A 88 -11.69 -15.44 8.99
N MET A 89 -11.81 -14.37 8.21
CA MET A 89 -10.73 -13.92 7.34
C MET A 89 -9.56 -13.29 8.10
N ASP A 90 -9.76 -12.83 9.35
CA ASP A 90 -8.70 -12.21 10.17
C ASP A 90 -7.56 -13.17 10.47
N CYS A 91 -7.86 -14.46 10.68
CA CYS A 91 -6.84 -15.49 10.91
C CYS A 91 -6.52 -16.33 9.68
N THR A 92 -7.43 -16.41 8.70
CA THR A 92 -7.29 -17.27 7.51
C THR A 92 -6.03 -16.93 6.71
N SER A 93 -5.71 -15.65 6.52
CA SER A 93 -4.51 -15.25 5.76
C SER A 93 -3.20 -15.69 6.44
N ALA A 94 -3.14 -15.61 7.77
CA ALA A 94 -2.01 -16.11 8.55
C ALA A 94 -1.93 -17.64 8.54
N LEU A 95 -3.08 -18.32 8.67
CA LEU A 95 -3.16 -19.78 8.64
C LEU A 95 -2.65 -20.32 7.30
N LEU A 96 -3.16 -19.81 6.18
CA LEU A 96 -2.75 -20.24 4.83
C LEU A 96 -1.24 -20.10 4.64
N LYS A 97 -0.63 -18.98 5.07
CA LYS A 97 0.81 -18.77 4.96
C LYS A 97 1.64 -19.75 5.79
N ARG A 98 1.12 -20.19 6.93
CA ARG A 98 1.79 -21.18 7.80
C ARG A 98 1.63 -22.60 7.26
N THR A 99 0.50 -22.91 6.64
CA THR A 99 0.21 -24.24 6.08
C THR A 99 0.89 -24.45 4.74
N PHE A 100 0.99 -23.40 3.90
CA PHE A 100 1.53 -23.48 2.55
C PHE A 100 2.78 -22.60 2.40
N THR A 101 3.85 -22.97 3.09
CA THR A 101 5.11 -22.22 3.15
C THR A 101 5.81 -22.08 1.80
N ASP A 102 5.57 -23.02 0.88
CA ASP A 102 6.28 -23.09 -0.40
C ASP A 102 5.54 -22.36 -1.53
N SER A 103 4.28 -21.96 -1.31
CA SER A 103 3.46 -21.31 -2.33
C SER A 103 3.71 -19.80 -2.40
N ALA A 104 4.27 -19.34 -3.51
CA ALA A 104 4.48 -17.91 -3.79
C ALA A 104 3.17 -17.10 -3.81
N ASN A 105 2.07 -17.70 -4.27
CA ASN A 105 0.76 -17.06 -4.33
C ASN A 105 0.16 -16.87 -2.93
N VAL A 106 0.31 -17.87 -2.04
CA VAL A 106 -0.20 -17.80 -0.67
C VAL A 106 0.58 -16.79 0.17
N LYS A 107 1.89 -16.61 -0.08
CA LYS A 107 2.68 -15.55 0.56
C LYS A 107 2.09 -14.16 0.31
N LYS A 108 1.55 -13.94 -0.89
CA LYS A 108 0.89 -12.69 -1.30
C LYS A 108 -0.59 -12.62 -0.88
N PHE A 109 -1.20 -13.74 -0.49
CA PHE A 109 -2.57 -13.75 0.00
C PHE A 109 -2.69 -12.86 1.25
N SER A 110 -3.47 -11.80 1.16
CA SER A 110 -3.68 -10.87 2.26
C SER A 110 -5.12 -10.40 2.24
N SER A 111 -5.88 -10.87 3.24
CA SER A 111 -7.25 -10.46 3.50
C SER A 111 -7.54 -10.58 4.99
N ALA A 112 -8.48 -9.74 5.43
CA ALA A 112 -9.04 -9.66 6.78
C ALA A 112 -10.53 -9.26 6.63
N CYS A 113 -11.24 -9.09 7.74
CA CYS A 113 -12.67 -8.75 7.72
C CYS A 113 -12.98 -7.50 6.86
N THR A 114 -12.25 -6.39 7.02
CA THR A 114 -12.52 -5.14 6.29
C THR A 114 -12.34 -5.28 4.78
N LYS A 115 -11.26 -5.96 4.34
CA LYS A 115 -11.03 -6.19 2.90
C LYS A 115 -12.08 -7.13 2.33
N THR A 116 -12.48 -8.13 3.10
CA THR A 116 -13.52 -9.09 2.71
C THR A 116 -14.86 -8.39 2.57
N GLU A 117 -15.26 -7.59 3.56
CA GLU A 117 -16.47 -6.77 3.54
C GLU A 117 -16.50 -5.82 2.34
N ALA A 118 -15.38 -5.12 2.08
CA ALA A 118 -15.28 -4.21 0.93
C ALA A 118 -15.47 -4.94 -0.41
N ILE A 119 -14.95 -6.16 -0.56
CA ILE A 119 -15.16 -6.97 -1.76
C ILE A 119 -16.60 -7.43 -1.86
N VAL A 120 -17.20 -7.88 -0.75
CA VAL A 120 -18.60 -8.31 -0.74
C VAL A 120 -19.51 -7.15 -1.14
N ASN A 121 -19.39 -6.00 -0.47
CA ASN A 121 -20.28 -4.87 -0.68
C ASN A 121 -19.99 -4.12 -1.99
N GLY A 122 -18.73 -4.03 -2.41
CA GLY A 122 -18.32 -3.27 -3.59
C GLY A 122 -18.33 -4.07 -4.89
N VAL A 123 -18.32 -5.41 -4.83
CA VAL A 123 -18.24 -6.27 -6.02
C VAL A 123 -19.35 -7.31 -6.03
N LEU A 124 -19.44 -8.16 -5.00
CA LEU A 124 -20.35 -9.31 -5.04
C LEU A 124 -21.82 -8.90 -4.94
N ALA A 125 -22.15 -7.96 -4.05
CA ALA A 125 -23.53 -7.52 -3.85
C ALA A 125 -24.09 -6.80 -5.09
N PRO A 126 -23.41 -5.79 -5.68
CA PRO A 126 -23.88 -5.17 -6.93
C PRO A 126 -24.04 -6.20 -8.05
N HIS A 127 -23.03 -7.06 -8.24
CA HIS A 127 -23.09 -8.09 -9.27
C HIS A 127 -24.27 -9.06 -9.09
N SER A 128 -24.62 -9.42 -7.84
CA SER A 128 -25.78 -10.29 -7.57
C SER A 128 -27.11 -9.62 -7.93
N VAL A 129 -27.23 -8.31 -7.69
CA VAL A 129 -28.42 -7.53 -8.07
C VAL A 129 -28.50 -7.43 -9.59
N ASP A 130 -27.41 -7.04 -10.26
CA ASP A 130 -27.36 -6.91 -11.72
C ASP A 130 -27.70 -8.23 -12.41
N THR A 131 -27.08 -9.33 -11.97
CA THR A 131 -27.36 -10.67 -12.52
C THR A 131 -28.82 -11.07 -12.33
N THR A 132 -29.40 -10.73 -11.18
CA THR A 132 -30.82 -11.00 -10.93
C THR A 132 -31.71 -10.15 -11.83
N LEU A 133 -31.40 -8.87 -12.00
CA LEU A 133 -32.16 -7.97 -12.87
C LEU A 133 -32.08 -8.42 -14.34
N GLU A 134 -30.90 -8.82 -14.82
CA GLU A 134 -30.73 -9.39 -16.16
C GLU A 134 -31.59 -10.64 -16.36
N ALA A 135 -31.56 -11.59 -15.41
CA ALA A 135 -32.38 -12.80 -15.49
C ALA A 135 -33.89 -12.50 -15.47
N LEU A 136 -34.32 -11.40 -14.83
CA LEU A 136 -35.71 -10.98 -14.81
C LEU A 136 -36.17 -10.27 -16.09
N GLN A 137 -35.26 -9.80 -16.96
CA GLN A 137 -35.63 -9.16 -18.23
C GLN A 137 -36.26 -10.16 -19.22
N ASP A 138 -35.89 -11.43 -19.12
CA ASP A 138 -36.40 -12.50 -19.97
C ASP A 138 -37.78 -13.02 -19.52
N ILE A 139 -38.34 -12.48 -18.43
CA ILE A 139 -39.63 -12.90 -17.89
C ILE A 139 -40.75 -11.97 -18.41
N PRO A 140 -41.80 -12.49 -19.09
CA PRO A 140 -42.80 -11.66 -19.79
C PRO A 140 -43.67 -10.73 -18.92
N TYR A 141 -43.68 -10.90 -17.59
CA TYR A 141 -44.63 -10.26 -16.68
C TYR A 141 -43.98 -9.46 -15.54
N THR A 142 -42.66 -9.26 -15.57
CA THR A 142 -41.95 -8.40 -14.62
C THR A 142 -42.03 -6.93 -15.05
N VAL A 143 -42.44 -6.06 -14.13
CA VAL A 143 -42.55 -4.62 -14.36
C VAL A 143 -41.14 -4.05 -14.59
N LYS A 144 -40.90 -3.45 -15.76
CA LYS A 144 -39.69 -2.65 -16.04
C LYS A 144 -39.73 -1.36 -15.21
N ASN A 145 -39.46 -1.45 -13.90
CA ASN A 145 -39.30 -0.28 -13.06
C ASN A 145 -37.85 0.20 -13.10
N ASN A 146 -37.69 1.45 -13.53
CA ASN A 146 -36.43 2.20 -13.51
C ASN A 146 -36.05 2.49 -12.04
N LEU A 147 -35.26 1.60 -11.43
CA LEU A 147 -34.52 1.88 -10.20
C LEU A 147 -33.10 2.32 -10.53
#